data_AF-A0A414WNS0-F1
#
_entry.id   AF-A0A414WNS0-F1
#
_cell.length_a   1.000
_cell.length_b   1.000
_cell.length_c   1.000
_cell.angle_alpha   90.00
_cell.angle_beta   90.00
_cell.angle_gamma   90.00
#
_symmetry.space_group_name_H-M   'P 1'
#
loop_
_entity.id
_entity.type
_entity.pdbx_description
1 polymer ?
#
loop_
_entity_poly.entity_id
_entity_poly.type
_entity_poly.pdbx_seq_one_letter_code
_entity_poly.pdbx_strand_id
1 'polypeptide(L)'
;SSLGTTYALADLSNAMSVNLSLNGYAKFNNGLLVQWGRVGGSSTASYSVTMPTSFYNTEYKIFATVYKPSSDSAVYSSSPLAINKTVSRFYLNRNYASGGTTGLSQESWDWFAIGRWK
;
A
#
# COMPACT_ATOMS: atom_id res chain seq x y z
N SER A 1 -20.29 35.51 -9.88
CA SER A 1 -21.00 34.25 -10.21
C SER A 1 -20.72 33.25 -9.09
N SER A 2 -21.67 33.01 -8.19
CA SER A 2 -21.57 32.03 -7.08
C SER A 2 -22.15 30.66 -7.44
N LEU A 3 -22.89 30.57 -8.55
CA LEU A 3 -23.42 29.32 -9.09
C LEU A 3 -22.29 28.41 -9.58
N GLY A 4 -21.31 28.95 -10.31
CA GLY A 4 -20.16 28.18 -10.81
C GLY A 4 -19.30 27.55 -9.70
N THR A 5 -19.17 28.21 -8.55
CA THR A 5 -18.42 27.68 -7.40
C THR A 5 -19.18 26.61 -6.63
N THR A 6 -20.52 26.73 -6.51
CA THR A 6 -21.34 25.75 -5.80
C THR A 6 -21.43 24.42 -6.57
N TYR A 7 -21.57 24.46 -7.89
CA TYR A 7 -21.57 23.23 -8.70
C TYR A 7 -20.19 22.57 -8.75
N ALA A 8 -19.10 23.36 -8.81
CA ALA A 8 -17.74 22.81 -8.75
C ALA A 8 -17.45 22.14 -7.40
N LEU A 9 -17.90 22.71 -6.28
CA LEU A 9 -17.76 22.10 -4.95
C LEU A 9 -18.57 20.80 -4.82
N ALA A 10 -19.80 20.76 -5.35
CA ALA A 10 -20.64 19.56 -5.32
C ALA A 10 -20.09 18.43 -6.21
N ASP A 11 -19.55 18.76 -7.38
CA ASP A 11 -18.91 17.81 -8.30
C ASP A 11 -17.64 17.20 -7.67
N LEU A 12 -16.82 18.01 -7.00
CA LEU A 12 -15.63 17.55 -6.28
C LEU A 12 -15.94 16.75 -5.02
N SER A 13 -17.01 17.09 -4.29
CA SER A 13 -17.42 16.34 -3.08
C SER A 13 -17.90 14.91 -3.38
N ASN A 14 -18.36 14.64 -4.60
CA ASN A 14 -18.72 13.31 -5.08
C ASN A 14 -17.61 12.64 -5.93
N ALA A 15 -16.48 13.32 -6.12
CA ALA A 15 -15.39 12.80 -6.94
C ALA A 15 -14.63 11.66 -6.26
N MET A 16 -14.54 11.66 -4.93
CA MET A 16 -13.68 10.75 -4.18
C MET A 16 -14.11 10.59 -2.71
N SER A 17 -14.06 9.36 -2.20
CA SER A 17 -14.14 9.05 -0.78
C SER A 17 -12.75 8.71 -0.25
N VAL A 18 -12.36 9.28 0.90
CA VAL A 18 -11.01 9.12 1.45
C VAL A 18 -11.02 8.66 2.90
N ASN A 19 -10.02 7.87 3.28
CA ASN A 19 -9.58 7.66 4.65
C ASN A 19 -8.10 8.03 4.73
N LEU A 20 -7.78 9.08 5.49
CA LEU A 20 -6.42 9.64 5.59
C LEU A 20 -5.64 9.13 6.82
N SER A 21 -6.05 8.00 7.40
CA SER A 21 -5.28 7.37 8.47
C SER A 21 -3.94 6.83 7.95
N LEU A 22 -3.08 6.39 8.87
CA LEU A 22 -1.78 5.78 8.53
C LEU A 22 -1.94 4.68 7.48
N ASN A 23 -2.95 3.82 7.64
CA ASN A 23 -3.36 2.82 6.66
C ASN A 23 -4.64 3.29 5.98
N GLY A 24 -4.46 4.10 4.94
CA GLY A 24 -5.52 4.88 4.31
C GLY A 24 -5.88 4.44 2.90
N TYR A 25 -6.84 5.16 2.31
CA TYR A 25 -7.24 4.99 0.92
C TYR A 25 -7.83 6.26 0.31
N ALA A 26 -7.80 6.30 -1.02
CA ALA A 26 -8.53 7.22 -1.89
C ALA A 26 -9.33 6.39 -2.91
N LYS A 27 -10.65 6.50 -2.85
CA LYS A 27 -11.60 5.75 -3.67
C LYS A 27 -12.32 6.71 -4.62
N PHE A 28 -11.93 6.71 -5.87
CA PHE A 28 -12.40 7.64 -6.90
C PHE A 28 -13.71 7.16 -7.53
N ASN A 29 -14.62 8.07 -7.84
CA ASN A 29 -15.91 7.75 -8.45
C ASN A 29 -15.81 7.02 -9.81
N ASN A 30 -14.69 7.18 -10.53
CA ASN A 30 -14.39 6.53 -11.81
C ASN A 30 -14.01 5.04 -11.66
N GLY A 31 -13.90 4.53 -10.43
CA GLY A 31 -13.55 3.13 -10.16
C GLY A 31 -12.09 2.91 -9.78
N LEU A 32 -11.24 3.93 -9.83
CA LEU A 32 -9.87 3.85 -9.31
C LEU A 32 -9.87 3.78 -7.79
N LEU A 33 -9.03 2.91 -7.24
CA LEU A 33 -8.76 2.80 -5.81
C LEU A 33 -7.25 2.83 -5.60
N VAL A 34 -6.82 3.68 -4.68
CA VAL A 34 -5.46 3.80 -4.20
C VAL A 34 -5.48 3.55 -2.69
N GLN A 35 -4.60 2.71 -2.19
CA GLN A 35 -4.46 2.41 -0.76
C GLN A 35 -2.99 2.49 -0.37
N TRP A 36 -2.73 2.88 0.88
CA TRP A 36 -1.37 2.97 1.41
C TRP A 36 -1.34 2.54 2.87
N GLY A 37 -0.15 2.26 3.36
CA GLY A 37 0.04 2.03 4.78
C GLY A 37 1.48 1.78 5.18
N ARG A 38 1.65 1.63 6.50
CA ARG A 38 2.90 1.25 7.13
C ARG A 38 2.68 0.05 8.03
N VAL A 39 3.67 -0.84 8.03
CA VAL A 39 3.75 -1.93 9.02
C VAL A 39 5.01 -1.73 9.84
N GLY A 40 4.91 -1.99 11.14
CA GLY A 40 6.06 -2.04 12.03
C GLY A 40 6.98 -3.23 11.71
N GLY A 41 8.14 -3.25 12.36
CA GLY A 41 9.08 -4.36 12.22
C GLY A 41 8.48 -5.72 12.57
N SER A 42 8.88 -6.78 11.84
CA SER A 42 8.34 -8.12 12.06
C SER A 42 9.34 -9.22 11.71
N SER A 43 9.32 -10.31 12.47
CA SER A 43 10.07 -11.55 12.19
C SER A 43 9.29 -12.56 11.33
N THR A 44 8.01 -12.30 11.01
CA THR A 44 7.22 -13.19 10.14
C THR A 44 7.70 -13.05 8.70
N ALA A 45 8.16 -14.13 8.07
CA ALA A 45 8.69 -14.08 6.70
C ALA A 45 7.63 -13.67 5.66
N SER A 46 6.59 -14.48 5.50
CA SER A 46 5.43 -14.17 4.66
C SER A 46 4.42 -13.34 5.43
N TYR A 47 4.65 -12.02 5.50
CA TYR A 47 3.77 -11.13 6.26
C TYR A 47 2.51 -10.80 5.48
N SER A 48 1.35 -10.87 6.13
CA SER A 48 0.07 -10.55 5.53
C SER A 48 -0.34 -9.10 5.80
N VAL A 49 -0.60 -8.33 4.75
CA VAL A 49 -1.13 -6.97 4.85
C VAL A 49 -2.61 -7.00 4.50
N THR A 50 -3.45 -6.66 5.47
CA THR A 50 -4.88 -6.44 5.29
C THR A 50 -5.14 -4.98 4.93
N MET A 51 -5.84 -4.75 3.83
CA MET A 51 -6.11 -3.42 3.33
C MET A 51 -7.39 -2.82 3.92
N PRO A 52 -7.48 -1.49 4.03
CA PRO A 52 -8.67 -0.79 4.53
C PRO A 52 -9.97 -1.06 3.75
N THR A 53 -9.87 -1.30 2.43
CA THR A 53 -11.02 -1.63 1.58
C THR A 53 -10.63 -2.67 0.52
N SER A 54 -11.62 -3.44 0.07
CA SER A 54 -11.42 -4.42 -1.01
C SER A 54 -11.30 -3.74 -2.37
N PHE A 55 -10.39 -4.25 -3.20
CA PHE A 55 -10.41 -4.07 -4.65
C PHE A 55 -11.53 -4.92 -5.28
N TYR A 56 -11.80 -4.69 -6.57
CA TYR A 56 -12.77 -5.43 -7.37
C TYR A 56 -12.30 -6.86 -7.64
N ASN A 57 -11.01 -7.02 -7.96
CA ASN A 57 -10.39 -8.29 -8.26
C ASN A 57 -8.94 -8.30 -7.75
N THR A 58 -8.20 -9.37 -8.03
CA THR A 58 -6.81 -9.55 -7.59
C THR A 58 -5.77 -8.95 -8.55
N GLU A 59 -6.17 -8.14 -9.54
CA GLU A 59 -5.25 -7.56 -10.52
C GLU A 59 -4.56 -6.27 -10.05
N TYR A 60 -4.89 -5.77 -8.86
CA TYR A 60 -4.24 -4.59 -8.27
C TYR A 60 -2.73 -4.77 -8.16
N LYS A 61 -2.00 -3.67 -8.30
CA LYS A 61 -0.54 -3.61 -8.23
C LYS A 61 -0.12 -3.24 -6.81
N ILE A 62 1.02 -3.75 -6.38
CA ILE A 62 1.57 -3.56 -5.04
C ILE A 62 2.99 -3.05 -5.21
N PHE A 63 3.30 -1.98 -4.48
CA PHE A 63 4.63 -1.40 -4.36
C PHE A 63 4.94 -1.30 -2.88
N ALA A 64 6.14 -1.69 -2.49
CA ALA A 64 6.53 -1.65 -1.09
C ALA A 64 8.01 -1.33 -0.97
N THR A 65 8.38 -0.71 0.14
CA THR A 65 9.77 -0.36 0.42
C THR A 65 10.06 -0.48 1.91
N VAL A 66 11.24 -0.95 2.25
CA VAL A 66 11.70 -1.05 3.64
C VAL A 66 12.21 0.32 4.09
N TYR A 67 11.87 0.70 5.31
CA TYR A 67 12.54 1.81 5.99
C TYR A 67 13.89 1.32 6.52
N LYS A 68 14.98 1.79 5.90
CA LYS A 68 16.31 1.47 6.40
C LYS A 68 16.52 2.06 7.80
N PRO A 69 17.13 1.31 8.73
CA PRO A 69 17.38 1.80 10.09
C PRO A 69 18.55 2.79 10.14
N SER A 70 19.44 2.72 9.15
CA SER A 70 20.65 3.53 9.09
C SER A 70 21.11 3.76 7.64
N SER A 71 22.12 4.61 7.45
CA SER A 71 22.78 4.84 6.16
C SER A 71 23.81 3.75 5.81
N ASP A 72 23.63 2.53 6.30
CA ASP A 72 24.51 1.40 6.02
C ASP A 72 24.54 1.02 4.53
N SER A 73 25.49 0.17 4.15
CA SER A 73 25.62 -0.35 2.79
C SER A 73 24.74 -1.58 2.51
N ALA A 74 23.88 -2.01 3.45
CA ALA A 74 23.03 -3.16 3.22
C ALA A 74 21.92 -2.83 2.21
N VAL A 75 21.60 -3.78 1.36
CA VAL A 75 20.49 -3.67 0.42
C VAL A 75 19.27 -4.25 1.07
N TYR A 76 18.16 -3.52 1.09
CA TYR A 76 16.88 -3.97 1.61
C TYR A 76 15.86 -4.08 0.48
N SER A 77 15.02 -5.10 0.53
CA SER A 77 13.92 -5.32 -0.41
C SER A 77 12.60 -5.55 0.33
N SER A 78 11.50 -5.17 -0.31
CA SER A 78 10.14 -5.55 0.07
C SER A 78 9.41 -6.00 -1.18
N SER A 79 9.14 -7.30 -1.27
CA SER A 79 8.67 -7.93 -2.50
C SER A 79 7.29 -8.56 -2.29
N PRO A 80 6.28 -8.21 -3.12
CA PRO A 80 5.00 -8.91 -3.13
C PRO A 80 5.19 -10.40 -3.42
N LEU A 81 4.53 -11.24 -2.64
CA LEU A 81 4.50 -12.68 -2.86
C LEU A 81 3.28 -13.05 -3.70
N ALA A 82 3.48 -13.91 -4.70
CA ALA A 82 2.42 -14.46 -5.54
C ALA A 82 1.65 -15.60 -4.84
N ILE A 83 1.32 -15.43 -3.56
CA ILE A 83 0.65 -16.44 -2.73
C ILE A 83 -0.56 -15.82 -2.04
N ASN A 84 -1.68 -16.56 -1.98
CA ASN A 84 -2.85 -16.26 -1.15
C ASN A 84 -3.38 -14.81 -1.25
N LYS A 85 -3.17 -14.16 -2.40
CA LYS A 85 -3.61 -12.79 -2.69
C LYS A 85 -5.13 -12.77 -2.84
N THR A 86 -5.80 -11.92 -2.08
CA THR A 86 -7.25 -11.71 -2.15
C THR A 86 -7.54 -10.27 -2.52
N VAL A 87 -8.81 -9.93 -2.71
CA VAL A 87 -9.26 -8.55 -2.99
C VAL A 87 -8.95 -7.56 -1.86
N SER A 88 -8.75 -8.04 -0.63
CA SER A 88 -8.53 -7.20 0.57
C SER A 88 -7.19 -7.45 1.24
N ARG A 89 -6.35 -8.34 0.69
CA ARG A 89 -5.14 -8.80 1.36
C ARG A 89 -4.06 -9.26 0.40
N PHE A 90 -2.82 -8.93 0.71
CA PHE A 90 -1.64 -9.40 0.01
C PHE A 90 -0.55 -9.82 0.98
N TYR A 91 0.51 -10.43 0.46
CA TYR A 91 1.64 -10.87 1.24
C TYR A 91 2.92 -10.20 0.74
N LEU A 92 3.80 -9.85 1.67
CA LEU A 92 5.14 -9.32 1.41
C LEU A 92 6.19 -10.19 2.08
N ASN A 93 7.32 -10.37 1.42
CA ASN A 93 8.57 -10.80 2.03
C ASN A 93 9.55 -9.63 2.04
N ARG A 94 10.33 -9.48 3.11
CA ARG A 94 11.36 -8.45 3.19
C ARG A 94 12.71 -9.08 3.43
N ASN A 95 13.69 -8.78 2.59
CA ASN A 95 15.03 -9.34 2.74
C ASN A 95 16.05 -8.21 2.90
N TYR A 96 17.18 -8.55 3.49
CA TYR A 96 18.37 -7.72 3.42
C TYR A 96 19.58 -8.55 2.97
N ALA A 97 20.55 -7.86 2.37
CA ALA A 97 21.86 -8.41 2.04
C ALA A 97 22.96 -7.46 2.53
N SER A 98 23.95 -7.98 3.24
CA SER A 98 25.08 -7.20 3.78
C SER A 98 26.30 -8.09 3.96
N GLY A 99 27.48 -7.64 3.51
CA GLY A 99 28.76 -8.33 3.77
C GLY A 99 28.79 -9.80 3.35
N GLY A 100 28.10 -10.18 2.27
CA GLY A 100 28.02 -11.57 1.79
C GLY A 100 26.97 -12.45 2.50
N THR A 101 26.21 -11.91 3.45
CA THR A 101 25.12 -12.61 4.13
C THR A 101 23.76 -12.08 3.67
N THR A 102 22.75 -12.94 3.61
CA THR A 102 21.35 -12.57 3.38
C THR A 102 20.49 -12.94 4.58
N GLY A 103 19.40 -12.22 4.78
CA GLY A 103 18.48 -12.48 5.89
C GLY A 103 17.09 -11.91 5.66
N LEU A 104 16.20 -12.17 6.62
CA LEU A 104 14.89 -11.52 6.68
C LEU A 104 15.05 -10.14 7.31
N SER A 105 14.55 -9.09 6.63
CA SER A 105 14.49 -7.77 7.25
C SER A 105 13.37 -7.74 8.28
N GLN A 106 13.73 -7.31 9.50
CA GLN A 106 12.80 -7.06 10.59
C GLN A 106 12.44 -5.58 10.75
N GLU A 107 12.89 -4.74 9.82
CA GLU A 107 12.60 -3.32 9.81
C GLU A 107 11.15 -3.04 9.46
N SER A 108 10.69 -1.83 9.75
CA SER A 108 9.39 -1.33 9.27
C SER A 108 9.38 -1.13 7.75
N TRP A 109 8.19 -1.12 7.15
CA TRP A 109 8.05 -0.89 5.71
C TRP A 109 6.76 -0.15 5.35
N ASP A 110 6.84 0.62 4.28
CA ASP A 110 5.70 1.22 3.63
C ASP A 110 5.21 0.36 2.48
N TRP A 111 3.91 0.48 2.21
CA TRP A 111 3.27 -0.13 1.06
C TRP A 111 2.26 0.82 0.42
N PHE A 112 2.08 0.60 -0.87
CA PHE A 112 1.14 1.30 -1.73
C PHE A 112 0.50 0.26 -2.65
N ALA A 113 -0.81 0.32 -2.81
CA ALA A 113 -1.56 -0.54 -3.72
C ALA A 113 -2.52 0.27 -4.59
N ILE A 114 -2.63 -0.10 -5.86
CA ILE A 114 -3.46 0.59 -6.84
C ILE A 114 -4.21 -0.40 -7.73
N GLY A 115 -5.49 -0.13 -7.98
CA GLY A 115 -6.36 -1.03 -8.74
C GLY A 115 -7.76 -0.46 -8.89
N ARG A 116 -8.72 -1.31 -9.23
CA ARG A 116 -10.13 -0.93 -9.37
C ARG A 116 -10.96 -1.38 -8.18
N TRP A 117 -12.01 -0.65 -7.81
CA TRP A 117 -13.00 -1.07 -6.81
C TRP A 117 -14.38 -1.42 -7.40
N LYS A 118 -14.60 -1.12 -8.68
CA LYS A 118 -15.75 -1.55 -9.48
C LYS A 118 -15.30 -1.98 -10.88
#